data_AF-A0A3M5LQR8-F1
#
_entry.id   AF-A0A3M5LQR8-F1
#
_cell.length_a   1.000
_cell.length_b   1.000
_cell.length_c   1.000
_cell.angle_alpha   90.00
_cell.angle_beta   90.00
_cell.angle_gamma   90.00
#
_symmetry.space_group_name_H-M   'P 1'
#
loop_
_entity.id
_entity.type
_entity.pdbx_description
1 polymer ?
#
loop_
_entity_poly.entity_id
_entity_poly.type
_entity_poly.pdbx_seq_one_letter_code
_entity_poly.pdbx_strand_id
1 'polypeptide(L)' 'MDSTAVRAIRASSGAGKEGGPEEPLCHALGRSRGGLTTKIHMVRDANGVPLRFMLSPGRGSDIAHA' A
#
# COMPACT_ATOMS: atom_id res chain seq x y z
N MET A 1 8.14 -2.32 -13.65
CA MET A 1 7.15 -1.94 -12.62
C MET A 1 7.78 -0.85 -11.79
N ASP A 2 7.03 0.20 -11.49
CA ASP A 2 7.51 1.31 -10.66
C ASP A 2 6.72 1.36 -9.36
N SER A 3 7.37 1.78 -8.28
CA SER A 3 6.75 1.85 -6.97
C SER A 3 7.16 3.10 -6.21
N THR A 4 6.23 3.65 -5.42
CA THR A 4 6.50 4.78 -4.52
C THR A 4 5.82 4.57 -3.17
N ALA A 5 6.45 5.07 -2.10
CA ALA A 5 5.91 5.00 -0.75
C ALA A 5 5.32 6.36 -0.36
N VAL A 6 4.09 6.34 0.14
CA VAL A 6 3.38 7.53 0.64
C VAL A 6 3.06 7.38 2.12
N ARG A 7 3.02 8.51 2.83
CA ARG A 7 2.63 8.54 4.23
C ARG A 7 1.14 8.20 4.37
N ALA A 8 0.83 7.29 5.27
CA ALA A 8 -0.54 6.95 5.61
C ALA A 8 -0.95 7.69 6.89
N ILE A 9 -2.24 8.02 6.98
CA ILE A 9 -2.83 8.58 8.20
C ILE A 9 -3.45 7.45 9.03
N ARG A 10 -3.69 7.71 10.31
CA ARG A 10 -4.25 6.70 11.24
C ARG A 10 -5.59 6.13 10.74
N ALA A 11 -6.38 6.92 10.01
CA ALA A 11 -7.68 6.51 9.47
C ALA A 11 -7.60 5.74 8.13
N SER A 12 -6.41 5.57 7.54
CA SER A 12 -6.25 4.98 6.21
C SER A 12 -6.59 3.49 6.13
N SER A 13 -6.72 2.77 7.25
CA SER A 13 -7.03 1.35 7.25
C SER A 13 -8.49 1.04 6.92
N GLY A 14 -9.38 2.04 6.94
CA GLY A 14 -10.83 1.78 6.93
C GLY A 14 -11.32 1.08 8.21
N ALA A 15 -10.43 0.96 9.19
CA ALA A 15 -10.67 0.29 10.46
C ALA A 15 -11.68 1.07 11.32
N GLY A 16 -12.60 0.34 11.96
CA GLY A 16 -13.48 0.90 12.99
C GLY A 16 -12.70 1.29 14.24
N LYS A 17 -13.39 1.83 15.26
CA LYS A 17 -12.77 2.12 16.57
C LYS A 17 -12.18 0.86 17.24
N GLU A 18 -12.72 -0.30 16.91
CA GLU A 18 -12.25 -1.62 17.29
C GLU A 18 -12.27 -2.49 16.03
N GLY A 19 -11.21 -3.27 15.83
CA GLY A 19 -11.08 -4.12 14.65
C GLY A 19 -12.17 -5.18 14.62
N GLY A 20 -13.19 -4.96 13.79
CA GLY A 20 -14.30 -5.88 13.66
C GLY A 20 -13.88 -7.19 12.98
N PRO A 21 -14.66 -8.26 13.10
CA PRO A 21 -14.40 -9.52 12.39
C PRO A 21 -14.39 -9.39 10.86
N GLU A 22 -14.90 -8.27 10.32
CA GLU A 22 -14.88 -7.93 8.90
C GLU A 22 -13.67 -7.07 8.49
N GLU A 23 -12.79 -6.69 9.44
CA GLU A 23 -11.58 -5.94 9.08
C GLU A 23 -10.64 -6.79 8.21
N PRO A 24 -10.19 -6.24 7.06
CA PRO A 24 -9.23 -6.91 6.21
C PRO A 24 -7.96 -7.28 6.99
N LEU A 25 -7.53 -8.54 6.85
CA LEU A 25 -6.25 -9.02 7.41
C LEU A 25 -5.05 -8.15 6.98
N CYS A 26 -5.16 -7.48 5.82
CA CYS A 26 -4.16 -6.56 5.33
C CYS A 26 -4.78 -5.21 4.88
N HIS A 27 -4.50 -4.15 5.63
CA HIS A 27 -4.86 -2.78 5.26
C HIS A 27 -3.85 -2.10 4.32
N ALA A 28 -2.87 -2.86 3.80
CA ALA A 28 -1.71 -2.35 3.06
C ALA A 28 -0.92 -1.23 3.80
N LEU A 29 -1.02 -1.18 5.12
CA LEU A 29 -0.29 -0.23 5.98
C LEU A 29 0.94 -0.90 6.58
N GLY A 30 2.06 -0.17 6.58
CA GLY A 30 3.32 -0.58 7.18
C GLY A 30 3.94 0.54 8.00
N ARG A 31 4.97 0.21 8.79
CA ARG A 31 5.75 1.17 9.57
C ARG A 31 7.07 1.49 8.88
N SER A 32 7.40 2.77 8.79
CA SER A 32 8.71 3.29 8.39
C SER A 32 9.28 4.19 9.50
N ARG A 33 10.51 4.68 9.31
CA ARG A 33 11.13 5.65 10.25
C ARG A 33 10.28 6.92 10.43
N GLY A 34 9.53 7.34 9.41
CA GLY A 34 8.67 8.53 9.43
C GLY A 34 7.23 8.27 9.90
N GLY A 35 6.92 7.07 10.40
CA GLY A 35 5.58 6.67 10.81
C GLY A 35 4.90 5.72 9.83
N LEU A 36 3.57 5.76 9.79
CA LEU A 36 2.75 4.85 8.98
C LEU A 36 2.88 5.19 7.49
N THR A 37 3.08 4.17 6.65
CA THR A 37 3.25 4.32 5.20
C THR A 37 2.61 3.18 4.44
N THR A 38 2.26 3.43 3.17
CA THR A 38 1.84 2.42 2.20
C THR A 38 2.67 2.59 0.93
N LYS A 39 2.81 1.52 0.16
CA LYS A 39 3.47 1.53 -1.15
C LYS A 39 2.43 1.36 -2.24
N ILE A 40 2.56 2.16 -3.28
CA ILE A 40 1.78 2.07 -4.52
C ILE A 40 2.72 1.50 -5.58
N HIS A 41 2.38 0.34 -6.10
CA HIS A 41 3.05 -0.31 -7.22
C HIS A 41 2.23 -0.08 -8.48
N MET A 42 2.88 0.20 -9.60
CA MET A 42 2.25 0.55 -10.87
C MET A 42 2.87 -0.26 -12.01
N VAL A 43 1.99 -0.90 -12.78
CA VAL A 43 2.32 -1.48 -14.08
C VAL A 43 1.76 -0.58 -15.17
N ARG A 44 2.57 -0.35 -16.20
CA ARG A 44 2.28 0.54 -17.33
C ARG A 44 2.60 -0.17 -18.64
N ASP A 45 1.89 0.20 -19.70
CA ASP A 45 2.21 -0.25 -21.04
C ASP A 45 3.44 0.49 -21.62
N ALA A 46 3.80 0.19 -22.87
CA ALA A 46 4.92 0.83 -23.56
C ALA A 46 4.72 2.34 -23.80
N ASN A 47 3.48 2.83 -23.81
CA ASN A 47 3.15 4.24 -23.96
C ASN A 47 3.08 4.98 -22.61
N GLY A 48 3.31 4.28 -21.50
CA GLY A 48 3.23 4.82 -20.16
C GLY A 48 1.81 4.88 -19.59
N VAL A 49 0.82 4.25 -20.23
CA VAL A 49 -0.55 4.18 -19.74
C VAL A 49 -0.60 3.24 -18.51
N PRO A 50 -1.12 3.70 -17.36
CA PRO A 50 -1.32 2.85 -16.18
C PRO A 50 -2.28 1.70 -16.51
N LEU A 51 -1.82 0.45 -16.32
CA LEU A 51 -2.66 -0.74 -16.49
C LEU A 51 -3.17 -1.28 -15.17
N ARG A 52 -2.35 -1.19 -14.10
CA ARG A 52 -2.69 -1.75 -12.79
C ARG A 52 -1.99 -1.03 -11.66
N PHE A 53 -2.71 -0.88 -10.55
CA PHE A 53 -2.15 -0.49 -9.27
C PHE A 53 -2.27 -1.63 -8.25
N MET A 54 -1.25 -1.79 -7.43
CA MET A 54 -1.25 -2.71 -6.29
C MET A 54 -0.75 -1.97 -5.06
N LEU A 55 -1.34 -2.25 -3.90
CA LEU A 55 -0.94 -1.65 -2.64
C LEU A 55 -0.23 -2.68 -1.77
N SER A 56 0.83 -2.26 -1.09
CA SER A 56 1.50 -3.08 -0.08
C SER A 56 1.84 -2.25 1.14
N PRO A 57 2.10 -2.88 2.30
CA PRO A 57 2.67 -2.19 3.45
C PRO A 57 3.94 -1.42 3.07
N GLY A 58 4.14 -0.24 3.66
CA GLY A 58 5.25 0.67 3.28
C GLY A 58 6.67 0.15 3.54
N ARG A 59 6.84 -1.04 4.14
CA ARG A 59 8.12 -1.76 4.29
C ARG A 59 8.18 -3.05 3.46
N GLY A 60 7.17 -3.34 2.65
CA GLY A 60 7.17 -4.46 1.72
C GLY A 60 8.25 -4.30 0.65
N SER A 61 8.92 -5.41 0.31
CA SER A 61 9.88 -5.43 -0.79
C SER A 61 9.13 -5.36 -2.13
N ASP A 62 9.64 -4.58 -3.07
CA ASP A 62 9.02 -4.44 -4.40
C ASP A 62 9.13 -5.73 -5.21
N ILE A 63 10.11 -6.60 -4.89
CA ILE A 63 10.30 -7.89 -5.55
C ILE A 63 9.09 -8.84 -5.39
N ALA A 64 8.33 -8.70 -4.31
CA ALA A 64 7.15 -9.52 -4.06
C ALA A 64 5.95 -9.12 -4.94
N HIS A 65 6.08 -8.00 -5.66
CA HIS A 65 5.02 -7.43 -6.48
C HIS A 65 5.46 -7.22 -7.94
N ALA A 66 6.73 -7.56 -8.26
CA ALA A 66 7.35 -7.38 -9.57
C ALA A 66 6.82 -8.34 -10.64
#